data_AF-A0A6F8YNI8-F1
#
_entry.id   AF-A0A6F8YNI8-F1
#
_cell.length_a   1.000
_cell.length_b   1.000
_cell.length_c   1.000
_cell.angle_alpha   90.00
_cell.angle_beta   90.00
_cell.angle_gamma   90.00
#
_symmetry.space_group_name_H-M   'P 1'
#
loop_
_entity.id
_entity.type
_entity.pdbx_description
1 polymer ?
#
loop_
_entity_poly.entity_id
_entity_poly.type
_entity_poly.pdbx_seq_one_letter_code
_entity_poly.pdbx_strand_id
1 'polypeptide(L)'
;MDRPLTLPRHWRRNVGRLVKVSAGGRQVTARVKAAGDEGVTLDVDGTVQEVAHTDLGPGRVQLEFTHWGEVEGADEDDEIDEEDEER
;
A
#
# COMPACT_ATOMS: atom_id res chain seq x y z
N MET A 1 0.77 -13.07 7.37
CA MET A 1 2.21 -12.97 7.72
C MET A 1 2.90 -12.15 6.66
N ASP A 2 3.08 -10.85 6.91
CA ASP A 2 3.64 -9.87 5.97
C ASP A 2 5.02 -10.28 5.48
N ARG A 3 5.10 -10.54 4.18
CA ARG A 3 6.34 -10.94 3.51
C ARG A 3 7.25 -9.70 3.40
N PRO A 4 8.53 -9.80 3.78
CA PRO A 4 9.43 -8.65 3.75
C PRO A 4 9.67 -8.15 2.31
N LEU A 5 9.68 -6.83 2.14
CA LEU A 5 10.06 -6.14 0.91
C LEU A 5 11.58 -6.18 0.80
N THR A 6 12.09 -7.07 -0.04
CA THR A 6 13.53 -7.29 -0.26
C THR A 6 13.91 -7.16 -1.73
N LEU A 7 13.01 -7.52 -2.65
CA LEU A 7 13.27 -7.48 -4.10
C LEU A 7 12.61 -6.26 -4.74
N PRO A 8 13.17 -5.69 -5.83
CA PRO A 8 12.58 -4.54 -6.54
C PRO A 8 11.12 -4.76 -6.96
N ARG A 9 10.76 -5.99 -7.33
CA ARG A 9 9.37 -6.38 -7.66
C ARG A 9 8.40 -6.19 -6.50
N HIS A 10 8.85 -6.40 -5.26
CA HIS A 10 8.01 -6.24 -4.07
C HIS A 10 7.73 -4.76 -3.84
N TRP A 11 8.75 -3.91 -3.99
CA TRP A 11 8.61 -2.45 -3.89
C TRP A 11 7.65 -1.86 -4.91
N ARG A 12 7.75 -2.29 -6.17
CA ARG A 12 6.84 -1.87 -7.26
C ARG A 12 5.37 -2.15 -6.97
N ARG A 13 5.07 -3.32 -6.40
CA ARG A 13 3.69 -3.69 -6.05
C ARG A 13 3.12 -2.86 -4.89
N ASN A 14 3.98 -2.22 -4.10
CA ASN A 14 3.59 -1.47 -2.91
C ASN A 14 3.71 0.05 -3.11
N VAL A 15 3.85 0.52 -4.35
CA VAL A 15 3.72 1.95 -4.68
C VAL A 15 2.37 2.46 -4.18
N GLY A 16 2.39 3.60 -3.51
CA GLY A 16 1.25 4.24 -2.84
C GLY A 16 0.99 3.76 -1.42
N ARG A 17 1.64 2.70 -0.93
CA ARG A 17 1.46 2.19 0.44
C ARG A 17 2.46 2.78 1.42
N LEU A 18 2.05 2.89 2.67
CA LEU A 18 2.93 3.20 3.78
C LEU A 18 3.76 1.95 4.14
N VAL A 19 5.06 2.11 4.28
CA VAL A 19 5.99 1.04 4.62
C VAL A 19 6.90 1.48 5.76
N LYS A 20 7.36 0.52 6.55
CA LYS A 20 8.39 0.69 7.55
C LYS A 20 9.64 -0.05 7.08
N VAL A 21 10.72 0.68 6.82
CA VAL A 21 11.96 0.13 6.25
C VAL A 21 13.18 0.69 6.96
N SER A 22 14.28 -0.05 6.97
CA SER A 22 15.59 0.51 7.33
C SER A 22 16.22 1.16 6.09
N ALA A 23 16.41 2.48 6.11
CA ALA A 23 17.11 3.22 5.06
C ALA A 23 18.37 3.85 5.65
N GLY A 24 19.54 3.55 5.08
CA GLY A 24 20.83 4.07 5.58
C GLY A 24 21.12 3.69 7.04
N GLY A 25 20.65 2.51 7.46
CA GLY A 25 20.81 2.01 8.84
C GLY A 25 19.82 2.57 9.87
N ARG A 26 18.89 3.44 9.48
CA ARG A 26 17.83 3.96 10.36
C ARG A 26 16.46 3.46 9.93
N GLN A 27 15.65 3.07 10.91
CA GLN A 27 14.26 2.69 10.68
C GLN A 27 13.41 3.94 10.40
N VAL A 28 12.78 3.98 9.23
CA VAL A 28 11.90 5.05 8.77
C VAL A 28 10.54 4.50 8.36
N THR A 29 9.50 5.30 8.54
CA THR A 29 8.17 5.03 7.99
C THR A 29 7.96 6.00 6.84
N ALA A 30 7.64 5.49 5.65
CA ALA A 30 7.57 6.27 4.43
C ALA A 30 6.48 5.76 3.50
N ARG A 31 5.90 6.63 2.67
CA ARG A 31 5.03 6.22 1.57
C ARG A 31 5.86 5.95 0.34
N VAL A 32 5.69 4.79 -0.29
CA VAL A 32 6.39 4.48 -1.55
C VAL A 32 5.78 5.30 -2.67
N LYS A 33 6.53 6.22 -3.27
CA LYS A 33 6.06 7.07 -4.39
C LYS A 33 6.32 6.40 -5.74
N ALA A 34 7.47 5.76 -5.87
CA ALA A 34 7.87 5.00 -7.06
C ALA A 34 8.90 3.93 -6.66
N ALA A 35 9.03 2.90 -7.48
CA ALA A 35 10.07 1.89 -7.31
C ALA A 35 10.61 1.46 -8.67
N GLY A 36 11.89 1.72 -8.89
CA GLY A 36 12.65 1.40 -10.09
C GLY A 36 13.57 0.20 -9.88
N ASP A 37 14.41 -0.05 -10.88
CA ASP A 37 15.44 -1.09 -10.80
C ASP A 37 16.66 -0.60 -10.01
N GLU A 38 16.94 0.70 -10.07
CA GLU A 38 18.06 1.34 -9.39
C GLU A 38 17.76 1.64 -7.90
N GLY A 39 16.50 1.94 -7.57
CA GLY A 39 16.11 2.28 -6.20
C GLY A 39 14.62 2.48 -6.01
N VAL A 40 14.26 3.06 -4.86
CA VAL A 40 12.89 3.35 -4.45
C VAL A 40 12.78 4.81 -4.03
N THR A 41 11.77 5.49 -4.55
CA THR A 41 11.41 6.84 -4.14
C THR A 41 10.45 6.75 -2.95
N LEU A 42 10.87 7.27 -1.80
CA LEU A 42 10.15 7.26 -0.54
C LEU A 42 9.78 8.69 -0.14
N ASP A 43 8.53 8.89 0.26
CA ASP A 43 8.07 10.11 0.92
C ASP A 43 8.08 9.90 2.43
N VAL A 44 8.99 10.58 3.12
CA VAL A 44 9.12 10.55 4.58
C VAL A 44 8.62 11.88 5.10
N ASP A 45 7.43 11.88 5.70
CA ASP A 45 6.83 13.09 6.29
C ASP A 45 6.76 14.28 5.30
N GLY A 46 6.41 14.01 4.03
CA GLY A 46 6.37 15.02 2.97
C GLY A 46 7.72 15.36 2.33
N THR A 47 8.82 14.75 2.80
CA THR A 47 10.14 14.86 2.17
C THR A 47 10.39 13.66 1.27
N VAL A 48 10.47 13.92 -0.05
CA VAL A 48 10.77 12.89 -1.04
C VAL A 48 12.28 12.63 -1.08
N GLN A 49 12.66 11.37 -0.93
CA GLN A 49 14.04 10.90 -1.04
C GLN A 49 14.12 9.64 -1.89
N GLU A 50 15.18 9.52 -2.68
CA GLU A 50 15.49 8.31 -3.44
C GLU A 50 16.51 7.47 -2.68
N VAL A 51 16.21 6.19 -2.49
CA VAL A 51 17.06 5.26 -1.75
C VAL A 51 17.39 4.07 -2.64
N ALA A 52 18.68 3.80 -2.84
CA ALA A 52 19.14 2.65 -3.59
C ALA A 52 18.75 1.34 -2.89
N HIS A 53 18.57 0.26 -3.65
CA HIS A 53 18.27 -1.06 -3.07
C HIS A 53 19.36 -1.57 -2.13
N THR A 54 20.60 -1.10 -2.28
CA THR A 54 21.74 -1.41 -1.40
C THR A 54 21.62 -0.79 -0.01
N ASP A 55 20.97 0.37 0.08
CA ASP A 55 20.77 1.11 1.34
C ASP A 55 19.44 0.77 2.01
N LEU A 56 18.59 -0.02 1.34
CA LEU A 56 17.34 -0.54 1.86
C LEU A 56 17.55 -1.88 2.56
N GLY A 57 17.28 -1.88 3.87
CA GLY A 57 17.10 -3.11 4.64
C GLY A 57 15.72 -3.75 4.40
N PRO A 58 15.39 -4.81 5.15
CA PRO A 58 14.10 -5.48 5.03
C PRO A 58 12.94 -4.52 5.36
N GLY A 59 12.11 -4.22 4.37
CA GLY A 59 10.91 -3.40 4.53
C GLY A 59 9.68 -4.23 4.93
N ARG A 60 8.77 -3.65 5.69
CA ARG A 60 7.45 -4.21 5.99
C ARG A 60 6.37 -3.21 5.62
N VAL A 61 5.37 -3.65 4.86
CA VAL A 61 4.20 -2.83 4.57
C VAL A 61 3.47 -2.54 5.87
N GLN A 62 3.20 -1.27 6.15
CA GLN A 62 2.23 -0.91 7.16
C GLN A 62 0.88 -1.01 6.46
N LEU A 63 0.13 -2.06 6.75
CA LEU A 63 -1.28 -2.10 6.38
C LEU A 63 -1.92 -0.91 7.09
N GLU A 64 -2.22 0.14 6.32
CA GLU A 64 -3.19 1.15 6.73
C GLU A 64 -4.51 0.37 6.84
N PHE A 65 -4.83 -0.09 8.04
CA PHE A 65 -6.20 -0.47 8.35
C PHE A 65 -6.98 0.82 8.21
N THR A 66 -7.61 1.02 7.05
CA THR A 66 -8.72 1.95 6.96
C THR A 66 -9.72 1.41 7.97
N HIS A 67 -9.78 2.06 9.13
CA HIS A 67 -10.89 1.92 10.03
C HIS A 67 -12.12 2.24 9.17
N TRP A 68 -12.91 1.23 8.86
CA TRP A 68 -14.28 1.41 8.39
C TRP A 68 -15.07 1.98 9.57
N GLY A 69 -14.76 3.21 9.92
CA GLY A 69 -15.56 4.02 10.82
C GLY A 69 -16.59 4.69 9.95
N GLU A 70 -17.84 4.27 10.15
CA GLU A 70 -19.02 5.06 9.83
C GLU A 70 -19.50 4.97 8.36
N VAL A 71 -20.08 3.82 8.01
CA VAL A 71 -21.34 3.87 7.24
C VAL A 71 -22.46 3.70 8.26
N GLU A 72 -22.91 4.82 8.84
CA GLU A 72 -24.22 4.84 9.48
C GLU A 72 -25.29 4.76 8.41
N GLY A 73 -26.27 3.88 8.62
CA GLY A 73 -27.66 4.19 8.32
C GLY A 73 -28.28 3.55 7.09
N ALA A 74 -29.37 2.82 7.35
CA ALA A 74 -30.43 2.35 6.46
C ALA A 74 -30.06 1.11 5.61
N ASP A 75 -30.34 -0.11 6.04
CA ASP A 75 -31.67 -0.73 6.26
C ASP A 75 -32.44 -0.93 4.95
N GLU A 76 -32.67 -2.23 4.70
CA GLU A 76 -33.85 -2.86 4.10
C GLU A 76 -34.13 -2.74 2.58
N ASP A 77 -34.24 -3.94 2.00
CA ASP A 77 -35.22 -4.37 0.99
C ASP A 77 -35.48 -3.49 -0.24
N ASP A 78 -35.16 -4.06 -1.40
CA ASP A 78 -36.24 -4.35 -2.36
C ASP A 78 -35.83 -5.56 -3.21
N GLU A 79 -36.37 -6.73 -2.86
CA GLU A 79 -36.59 -7.79 -3.83
C GLU A 79 -37.48 -7.22 -4.94
N ILE A 80 -36.99 -7.20 -6.18
CA ILE A 80 -37.91 -7.14 -7.32
C ILE A 80 -37.56 -8.27 -8.28
N ASP A 81 -38.45 -9.26 -8.18
CA ASP A 81 -38.65 -10.42 -9.02
C ASP A 81 -39.20 -10.02 -10.41
N GLU A 82 -38.91 -10.85 -11.39
CA GLU A 82 -39.56 -11.00 -12.70
C GLU A 82 -39.45 -9.84 -13.73
N GLU A 83 -38.86 -10.14 -14.90
CA GLU A 83 -39.70 -10.37 -16.08
C GLU A 83 -38.97 -11.18 -17.16
N ASP A 84 -39.65 -12.26 -17.55
CA ASP A 84 -39.47 -13.14 -18.70
C ASP A 84 -39.68 -12.36 -20.02
N GLU A 85 -38.86 -12.67 -21.01
CA GLU A 85 -39.08 -12.60 -22.48
C GLU A 85 -37.90 -11.97 -23.23
N GLU A 86 -37.16 -12.80 -23.98
CA GLU A 86 -36.93 -12.60 -25.42
C GLU A 86 -36.05 -13.74 -25.96
N ARG A 87 -36.66 -14.72 -26.64
CA ARG A 87 -36.58 -14.90 -28.11
C ARG A 87 -36.85 -16.33 -28.57
#